data_AF-A0A660N1V0-F1
#
_entry.id   AF-A0A660N1V0-F1
#
_cell.length_a   1.000
_cell.length_b   1.000
_cell.length_c   1.000
_cell.angle_alpha   90.00
_cell.angle_beta   90.00
_cell.angle_gamma   90.00
#
_symmetry.space_group_name_H-M   'P 1'
#
loop_
_entity.id
_entity.type
_entity.pdbx_description
1 polymer ?
#
loop_
_entity_poly.entity_id
_entity_poly.type
_entity_poly.pdbx_seq_one_letter_code
_entity_poly.pdbx_strand_id
1 'polypeptide(L)'
;MWGANAVLLSACSLVAYQPTQTIDRVRKDEGYRLEQSIQRSNQDNTLVIMMFSGGGTRAAALAYGVLAAFNDYPMMLNGRRTTLTASSDVVFGVSGGSVLAAYYAMYGEQVIPRFEERFLKQNFQRLMFKQALSFSNMPRLA
;
A
#
# COMPACT_ATOMS: atom_id res chain seq x y z
N MET A 1 55.01 -5.12 -29.66
CA MET A 1 55.00 -4.92 -28.19
C MET A 1 53.91 -3.89 -27.89
N TRP A 2 52.95 -4.28 -27.03
CA TRP A 2 51.88 -3.48 -26.39
C TRP A 2 50.58 -3.31 -27.17
N GLY A 3 49.62 -4.16 -26.78
CA GLY A 3 48.26 -4.22 -27.29
C GLY A 3 47.38 -3.11 -26.74
N ALA A 4 46.56 -2.56 -27.63
CA ALA A 4 45.46 -1.69 -27.29
C ALA A 4 44.32 -2.53 -26.71
N ASN A 5 44.05 -2.37 -25.41
CA ASN A 5 42.82 -2.83 -24.78
C ASN A 5 42.20 -1.65 -24.04
N ALA A 6 41.50 -0.80 -24.80
CA ALA A 6 40.60 0.21 -24.26
C ALA A 6 39.27 -0.46 -23.91
N VAL A 7 39.16 -1.02 -22.70
CA VAL A 7 37.88 -1.45 -22.16
C VAL A 7 37.14 -0.21 -21.67
N LEU A 8 36.24 0.29 -22.52
CA LEU A 8 35.35 1.41 -22.22
C LEU A 8 34.31 0.99 -21.17
N LEU A 9 34.32 1.68 -20.04
CA LEU A 9 33.35 1.59 -18.95
C LEU A 9 31.98 2.15 -19.40
N SER A 10 31.13 1.33 -20.01
CA SER A 10 29.74 1.66 -20.34
C SER A 10 28.76 1.21 -19.25
N ALA A 11 28.93 1.67 -18.00
CA ALA A 11 28.10 1.25 -16.86
C ALA A 11 27.11 2.32 -16.36
N CYS A 12 27.15 3.56 -16.88
CA CYS A 12 26.36 4.66 -16.33
C CYS A 12 24.93 4.82 -16.92
N SER A 13 24.49 3.98 -17.86
CA SER A 13 23.18 4.15 -18.52
C SER A 13 22.01 3.42 -17.86
N LEU A 14 22.23 2.63 -16.79
CA LEU A 14 21.20 1.75 -16.23
C LEU A 14 20.24 2.43 -15.24
N VAL A 15 20.34 3.75 -15.06
CA VAL A 15 19.47 4.52 -14.15
C VAL A 15 18.45 5.29 -14.97
N ALA A 16 17.39 4.61 -15.41
CA ALA A 16 16.19 5.26 -15.92
C ALA A 16 15.35 5.75 -14.74
N TYR A 17 15.54 7.00 -14.32
CA TYR A 17 14.64 7.66 -13.39
C TYR A 17 13.37 8.08 -14.14
N GLN A 18 12.23 7.48 -13.78
CA GLN A 18 10.92 7.95 -14.22
C GLN A 18 10.31 8.78 -13.09
N PRO A 19 10.37 10.13 -13.17
CA PRO A 19 9.66 10.96 -12.21
C PRO A 19 8.16 10.62 -12.25
N THR A 20 7.53 10.58 -11.07
CA THR A 20 6.07 10.51 -10.99
C THR A 20 5.49 11.70 -11.73
N GLN A 21 4.43 11.47 -12.53
CA GLN A 21 3.75 12.56 -13.23
C GLN A 21 3.32 13.64 -12.24
N THR A 22 3.53 14.90 -12.61
CA THR A 22 3.08 16.04 -11.82
C THR A 22 1.56 16.11 -11.82
N ILE A 23 0.99 16.60 -10.73
CA ILE A 23 -0.45 16.80 -10.64
C ILE A 23 -0.77 18.15 -11.31
N ASP A 24 -1.52 18.13 -12.42
CA ASP A 24 -1.89 19.36 -13.13
C ASP A 24 -2.94 20.19 -12.38
N ARG A 25 -3.84 19.53 -11.63
CA ARG A 25 -4.91 20.18 -10.87
C ARG A 25 -5.29 19.41 -9.62
N VAL A 26 -5.43 20.12 -8.50
CA VAL A 26 -5.99 19.56 -7.26
C VAL A 26 -7.51 19.73 -7.27
N ARG A 27 -8.25 18.62 -7.33
CA ARG A 27 -9.71 18.62 -7.11
C ARG A 27 -10.01 18.39 -5.64
N LYS A 28 -10.80 19.26 -5.03
CA LYS A 28 -11.15 19.22 -3.59
C LYS A 28 -12.41 18.40 -3.30
N ASP A 29 -13.18 18.15 -4.34
CA ASP A 29 -14.48 17.49 -4.38
C ASP A 29 -14.40 16.05 -4.86
N GLU A 30 -13.20 15.53 -5.12
CA GLU A 30 -12.98 14.13 -5.51
C GLU A 30 -11.73 13.54 -4.84
N GLY A 31 -11.61 12.20 -4.85
CA GLY A 31 -10.45 11.44 -4.36
C GLY A 31 -10.63 10.84 -2.95
N TYR A 32 -9.51 10.46 -2.32
CA TYR A 32 -9.50 9.86 -0.98
C TYR A 32 -9.61 10.94 0.11
N ARG A 33 -10.80 11.50 0.32
CA ARG A 33 -11.07 12.57 1.30
C ARG A 33 -12.04 12.11 2.38
N LEU A 34 -11.72 12.41 3.64
CA LEU A 34 -12.52 11.97 4.79
C LEU A 34 -13.95 12.54 4.74
N GLU A 35 -14.10 13.81 4.35
CA GLU A 35 -15.40 14.47 4.25
C GLU A 35 -16.33 13.77 3.25
N GLN A 36 -15.77 13.22 2.16
CA GLN A 36 -16.53 12.47 1.16
C GLN A 36 -16.95 11.11 1.69
N SER A 37 -16.07 10.41 2.42
CA SER A 37 -16.41 9.17 3.10
C SER A 37 -17.55 9.38 4.10
N ILE A 38 -17.50 10.45 4.91
CA ILE A 38 -18.57 10.80 5.86
C ILE A 38 -19.88 11.13 5.14
N GLN A 39 -19.83 11.91 4.05
CA GLN A 39 -21.03 12.24 3.28
C GLN A 39 -21.67 10.99 2.65
N ARG A 40 -20.86 10.05 2.17
CA ARG A 40 -21.34 8.77 1.64
C ARG A 40 -21.95 7.91 2.76
N SER A 41 -21.26 7.79 3.89
CA SER A 41 -21.74 7.00 5.04
C SER A 41 -23.03 7.55 5.66
N ASN A 42 -23.31 8.86 5.54
CA ASN A 42 -24.59 9.45 5.98
C ASN A 42 -25.79 8.88 5.23
N GLN A 43 -25.63 8.42 3.99
CA GLN A 43 -26.69 7.71 3.25
C GLN A 43 -26.97 6.35 3.88
N ASP A 44 -25.92 5.73 4.42
CA ASP A 44 -25.95 4.44 5.09
C ASP A 44 -26.14 4.54 6.62
N ASN A 45 -26.31 5.75 7.16
CA ASN A 45 -26.49 6.00 8.59
C ASN A 45 -25.47 5.31 9.53
N THR A 46 -24.34 4.87 8.98
CA THR A 46 -23.30 4.07 9.64
C THR A 46 -21.97 4.36 8.96
N LEU A 47 -20.96 4.75 9.75
CA LEU A 47 -19.60 4.99 9.29
C LEU A 47 -18.68 3.90 9.84
N VAL A 48 -18.00 3.17 8.95
CA VAL A 48 -17.07 2.09 9.33
C VAL A 48 -15.63 2.55 9.09
N ILE A 49 -14.85 2.59 10.18
CA ILE A 49 -13.43 2.98 10.15
C ILE A 49 -12.58 1.80 10.61
N MET A 50 -11.64 1.37 9.77
CA MET A 50 -10.63 0.37 10.11
C MET A 50 -9.31 1.04 10.50
N MET A 51 -8.70 0.62 11.61
CA MET A 51 -7.44 1.19 12.09
C MET A 51 -6.44 0.09 12.40
N PHE A 52 -5.34 0.04 11.64
CA PHE A 52 -4.28 -0.96 11.80
C PHE A 52 -3.07 -0.40 12.54
N SER A 53 -2.70 -1.04 13.64
CA SER A 53 -1.55 -0.63 14.44
C SER A 53 -0.20 -0.95 13.79
N GLY A 54 0.86 -0.39 14.37
CA GLY A 54 2.24 -0.63 13.97
C GLY A 54 2.82 -1.88 14.62
N GLY A 55 3.94 -2.36 14.06
CA GLY A 55 4.63 -3.56 14.55
C GLY A 55 5.27 -4.40 13.44
N GLY A 56 5.68 -3.75 12.35
CA GLY A 56 6.30 -4.40 11.20
C GLY A 56 5.40 -5.40 10.50
N THR A 57 6.01 -6.42 9.88
CA THR A 57 5.32 -7.46 9.13
C THR A 57 4.42 -8.33 10.00
N ARG A 58 4.74 -8.51 11.30
CA ARG A 58 3.92 -9.27 12.25
C ARG A 58 2.57 -8.60 12.48
N ALA A 59 2.55 -7.29 12.73
CA ALA A 59 1.29 -6.55 12.89
C ALA A 59 0.47 -6.56 11.59
N ALA A 60 1.14 -6.41 10.43
CA ALA A 60 0.48 -6.49 9.13
C ALA A 60 -0.13 -7.88 8.86
N ALA A 61 0.54 -8.96 9.25
CA ALA A 61 0.03 -10.33 9.10
C ALA A 61 -1.19 -10.59 9.99
N LEU A 62 -1.16 -10.14 11.25
CA LEU A 62 -2.31 -10.25 12.15
C LEU A 62 -3.51 -9.47 11.60
N ALA A 63 -3.29 -8.21 11.19
CA ALA A 63 -4.33 -7.38 10.62
C ALA A 63 -4.91 -7.98 9.33
N TYR A 64 -4.07 -8.58 8.47
CA TYR A 64 -4.52 -9.31 7.28
C TYR A 64 -5.41 -10.51 7.64
N GLY A 65 -5.05 -11.30 8.65
CA GLY A 65 -5.87 -12.43 9.11
C GLY A 65 -7.24 -11.98 9.65
N VAL A 66 -7.28 -10.89 10.41
CA VAL A 66 -8.55 -10.28 10.87
C VAL A 66 -9.38 -9.79 9.68
N LEU A 67 -8.74 -9.14 8.70
CA LEU A 67 -9.41 -8.64 7.51
C LEU A 67 -9.99 -9.78 6.67
N ALA A 68 -9.28 -10.91 6.54
CA ALA A 68 -9.78 -12.10 5.89
C ALA A 68 -11.02 -12.67 6.59
N ALA A 69 -11.00 -12.78 7.93
CA ALA A 69 -12.17 -13.21 8.69
C ALA A 69 -13.37 -12.27 8.52
N PHE A 70 -13.12 -10.95 8.45
CA PHE A 70 -14.16 -9.94 8.20
C PHE A 70 -14.73 -10.00 6.79
N ASN A 71 -13.93 -10.43 5.81
CA ASN A 71 -14.37 -10.61 4.43
C ASN A 71 -15.35 -11.79 4.30
N ASP A 72 -15.17 -12.83 5.12
CA ASP A 72 -16.00 -14.03 5.07
C ASP A 72 -17.23 -13.94 5.99
N TYR A 73 -17.30 -12.94 6.87
CA TYR A 73 -18.39 -12.76 7.82
C TYR A 73 -19.50 -11.87 7.25
N PRO A 74 -20.68 -12.44 6.87
CA PRO A 74 -21.79 -11.65 6.37
C PRO A 74 -22.45 -10.86 7.50
N MET A 75 -22.80 -9.61 7.23
CA MET A 75 -23.57 -8.74 8.11
C MET A 75 -24.69 -8.04 7.36
N MET A 76 -25.63 -7.48 8.12
CA MET A 76 -26.73 -6.68 7.60
C MET A 76 -26.46 -5.21 7.89
N LEU A 77 -26.37 -4.40 6.84
CA LEU A 77 -26.22 -2.94 6.95
C LEU A 77 -27.33 -2.30 6.13
N ASN A 78 -28.22 -1.54 6.78
CA ASN A 78 -29.40 -0.91 6.16
C ASN A 78 -30.26 -1.86 5.33
N GLY A 79 -30.47 -3.09 5.81
CA GLY A 79 -31.23 -4.11 5.11
C GLY A 79 -30.51 -4.72 3.88
N ARG A 80 -29.26 -4.33 3.60
CA ARG A 80 -28.41 -4.93 2.56
C ARG A 80 -27.40 -5.89 3.16
N ARG A 81 -27.26 -7.07 2.55
CA ARG A 81 -26.27 -8.06 2.95
C ARG A 81 -24.91 -7.63 2.41
N THR A 82 -23.96 -7.51 3.31
CA THR A 82 -22.62 -6.99 3.03
C THR A 82 -21.62 -7.66 3.97
N THR A 83 -20.34 -7.33 3.83
CA THR A 83 -19.23 -7.76 4.69
C THR A 83 -18.66 -6.52 5.38
N LEU A 84 -17.89 -6.69 6.46
CA LEU A 84 -17.19 -5.55 7.07
C LEU A 84 -16.17 -4.94 6.10
N THR A 85 -15.61 -5.75 5.21
CA THR A 85 -14.65 -5.31 4.19
C THR A 85 -15.31 -4.54 3.05
N ALA A 86 -16.49 -4.93 2.58
CA ALA A 86 -17.24 -4.16 1.58
C ALA A 86 -17.78 -2.84 2.15
N SER A 87 -18.04 -2.80 3.46
CA SER A 87 -18.70 -1.66 4.13
C SER A 87 -17.73 -0.65 4.74
N SER A 88 -16.41 -0.85 4.61
CA SER A 88 -15.40 0.05 5.15
C SER A 88 -15.36 1.37 4.38
N ASP A 89 -15.62 2.48 5.05
CA ASP A 89 -15.57 3.83 4.47
C ASP A 89 -14.17 4.45 4.52
N VAL A 90 -13.42 4.11 5.57
CA VAL A 90 -12.10 4.70 5.85
C VAL A 90 -11.17 3.65 6.45
N VAL A 91 -9.92 3.61 5.98
CA VAL A 91 -8.86 2.79 6.57
C VAL A 91 -7.65 3.65 6.94
N PHE A 92 -7.15 3.46 8.16
CA PHE A 92 -5.91 4.05 8.65
C PHE A 92 -4.92 2.96 9.03
N GLY A 93 -3.64 3.27 8.94
CA GLY A 93 -2.60 2.40 9.46
C GLY A 93 -1.33 3.15 9.80
N VAL A 94 -0.58 2.66 10.78
CA VAL A 94 0.72 3.20 11.17
C VAL A 94 1.84 2.17 10.96
N SER A 95 3.02 2.60 10.52
CA SER A 95 4.19 1.74 10.28
C SER A 95 3.85 0.52 9.39
N GLY A 96 4.02 -0.71 9.87
CA GLY A 96 3.65 -1.93 9.15
C GLY A 96 2.17 -2.01 8.79
N GLY A 97 1.28 -1.50 9.64
CA GLY A 97 -0.15 -1.41 9.37
C GLY A 97 -0.50 -0.45 8.23
N SER A 98 0.32 0.60 8.00
CA SER A 98 0.13 1.52 6.86
C SER A 98 0.25 0.81 5.52
N VAL A 99 1.09 -0.23 5.43
CA VAL A 99 1.27 -0.98 4.18
C VAL A 99 0.01 -1.76 3.84
N LEU A 100 -0.59 -2.45 4.82
CA LEU A 100 -1.87 -3.14 4.63
C LEU A 100 -2.99 -2.13 4.34
N ALA A 101 -3.07 -1.03 5.10
CA ALA A 101 -4.08 0.01 4.90
C ALA A 101 -4.05 0.57 3.47
N ALA A 102 -2.86 0.91 2.96
CA ALA A 102 -2.70 1.41 1.61
C ALA A 102 -3.05 0.37 0.54
N TYR A 103 -2.65 -0.89 0.74
CA TYR A 103 -3.00 -1.97 -0.18
C TYR A 103 -4.51 -2.20 -0.21
N TYR A 104 -5.15 -2.21 0.95
CA TYR A 104 -6.58 -2.39 1.08
C TYR A 104 -7.35 -1.21 0.46
N ALA A 105 -6.93 0.04 0.69
CA ALA A 105 -7.53 1.22 0.07
C ALA A 105 -7.47 1.19 -1.48
N MET A 106 -6.43 0.55 -2.04
CA MET A 106 -6.25 0.45 -3.49
C MET A 106 -7.05 -0.70 -4.12
N TYR A 107 -7.18 -1.84 -3.44
CA TYR A 107 -7.72 -3.07 -4.01
C TYR A 107 -9.06 -3.52 -3.41
N GLY A 108 -9.52 -2.89 -2.33
CA GLY A 108 -10.71 -3.32 -1.58
C GLY A 108 -10.61 -4.79 -1.18
N GLU A 109 -11.68 -5.55 -1.35
CA GLU A 109 -11.73 -6.98 -1.03
C GLU A 109 -10.67 -7.82 -1.75
N GLN A 110 -10.18 -7.39 -2.92
CA GLN A 110 -9.12 -8.09 -3.65
C GLN A 110 -7.74 -8.02 -2.96
N VAL A 111 -7.63 -7.29 -1.84
CA VAL A 111 -6.46 -7.35 -0.97
C VAL A 111 -6.19 -8.78 -0.50
N ILE A 112 -7.25 -9.59 -0.36
CA ILE A 112 -7.17 -11.03 -0.11
C ILE A 112 -7.30 -11.76 -1.46
N PRO A 113 -6.39 -12.68 -1.83
CA PRO A 113 -5.17 -13.10 -1.12
C PRO A 113 -3.91 -12.29 -1.48
N ARG A 114 -4.03 -11.28 -2.34
CA ARG A 114 -2.87 -10.61 -2.99
C ARG A 114 -1.83 -10.06 -2.03
N PHE A 115 -2.26 -9.52 -0.88
CA PHE A 115 -1.36 -8.95 0.11
C PHE A 115 -0.44 -10.01 0.73
N GLU A 116 -0.95 -11.21 0.96
CA GLU A 116 -0.15 -12.31 1.48
C GLU A 116 0.94 -12.72 0.48
N GLU A 117 0.55 -12.90 -0.78
CA GLU A 117 1.46 -13.34 -1.85
C GLU A 117 2.54 -12.30 -2.17
N ARG A 118 2.15 -11.02 -2.21
CA ARG A 118 3.00 -9.93 -2.70
C ARG A 118 3.75 -9.18 -1.59
N PHE A 119 3.31 -9.27 -0.34
CA PHE A 119 3.94 -8.57 0.77
C PHE A 119 4.37 -9.50 1.90
N LEU A 120 3.47 -10.30 2.48
CA LEU A 120 3.78 -11.10 3.67
C LEU A 120 4.78 -12.23 3.38
N LYS A 121 4.66 -12.88 2.22
CA LYS A 121 5.60 -13.92 1.76
C LYS A 121 6.92 -13.34 1.24
N GLN A 122 7.03 -12.02 1.09
CA GLN A 122 8.24 -11.34 0.67
C GLN A 122 9.04 -10.86 1.89
N ASN A 123 10.36 -10.96 1.83
CA ASN A 123 11.24 -10.40 2.87
C ASN A 123 11.39 -8.88 2.70
N PHE A 124 10.29 -8.13 2.83
CA PHE A 124 10.22 -6.69 2.55
C PHE A 124 11.21 -5.86 3.38
N GLN A 125 11.36 -6.14 4.67
CA GLN A 125 12.32 -5.44 5.53
C GLN A 125 13.76 -5.61 5.03
N ARG A 126 14.12 -6.83 4.59
CA ARG A 126 15.44 -7.11 4.02
C ARG A 126 15.64 -6.41 2.69
N LEU A 127 14.60 -6.35 1.85
CA LEU A 127 14.64 -5.62 0.58
C LEU A 127 14.87 -4.13 0.81
N MET A 128 14.11 -3.51 1.72
CA MET A 128 14.27 -2.09 2.05
C MET A 128 15.65 -1.78 2.61
N PHE A 129 16.16 -2.61 3.53
CA PHE A 129 17.50 -2.43 4.09
C PHE A 129 18.60 -2.56 3.03
N LYS A 130 18.50 -3.55 2.13
CA LYS A 130 19.42 -3.71 0.99
C LYS A 130 19.35 -2.51 0.04
N GLN A 131 18.15 -1.98 -0.21
CA GLN A 131 17.96 -0.85 -1.11
C GLN A 131 18.58 0.44 -0.52
N ALA A 132 18.42 0.66 0.78
CA ALA A 132 18.97 1.81 1.50
C ALA A 132 20.50 1.76 1.61
N LEU A 133 21.08 0.56 1.80
CA LEU A 133 22.53 0.36 1.84
C LEU A 133 23.18 0.16 0.46
N SER A 134 22.41 0.24 -0.62
CA SER A 134 22.97 0.15 -1.97
C SER A 134 23.71 1.44 -2.29
N PHE A 135 25.03 1.37 -2.42
CA PHE A 135 25.88 2.48 -2.87
C PHE A 135 25.42 3.09 -4.21
N SER A 136 24.78 2.29 -5.07
CA SER A 136 24.21 2.76 -6.35
C SER A 136 22.95 3.62 -6.16
N ASN A 137 22.23 3.47 -5.05
CA ASN A 137 21.02 4.25 -4.73
C ASN A 137 21.29 5.45 -3.82
N MET A 138 22.47 5.55 -3.18
CA MET A 138 22.83 6.68 -2.31
C MET A 138 22.62 8.06 -2.95
N PRO A 139 23.00 8.31 -4.22
CA PRO A 139 22.77 9.60 -4.87
C PRO A 139 21.29 9.96 -5.05
N ARG A 140 20.36 8.99 -4.92
CA ARG A 140 18.91 9.20 -5.06
C ARG A 140 18.23 9.52 -3.72
N LEU A 141 18.95 9.34 -2.61
CA LEU A 141 18.44 9.51 -1.24
C LEU A 141 18.94 10.81 -0.58
N ALA A 142 19.94 11.48 -1.19
CA ALA A 142 20.54 12.73 -0.72
C ALA A 142 19.86 13.96 -1.34
#